data_AF-A0A2E9E0A2-F1
#
_entry.id   AF-A0A2E9E0A2-F1
#
_cell.length_a   1.000
_cell.length_b   1.000
_cell.length_c   1.000
_cell.angle_alpha   90.00
_cell.angle_beta   90.00
_cell.angle_gamma   90.00
#
_symmetry.space_group_name_H-M   'P 1'
#
loop_
_entity.id
_entity.type
_entity.pdbx_description
1 polymer ?
#
loop_
_entity_poly.entity_id
_entity_poly.type
_entity_poly.pdbx_seq_one_letter_code
_entity_poly.pdbx_strand_id
1 'polypeptide(L)'
;MGFCVNCGNQHHDGVRFCRFCGTQQPSEQLLARLRSEAEQIRLLRMQMQQNQMQDNAYARLEAMRQQAEAAARLNNQQNQNYPPRW
;
A
#
# COMPACT_ATOMS: atom_id res chain seq x y z
N MET A 1 1.16 17.12 23.67
CA MET A 1 0.67 18.51 23.58
C MET A 1 -0.30 18.55 22.42
N GLY A 2 -1.52 19.06 22.63
CA GLY A 2 -2.60 19.04 21.65
C GLY A 2 -2.98 20.43 21.17
N PHE A 3 -3.74 20.51 20.08
CA PHE A 3 -4.31 21.74 19.57
C PHE A 3 -5.83 21.66 19.61
N CYS A 4 -6.47 22.78 19.92
CA CYS A 4 -7.92 22.86 19.95
C CYS A 4 -8.50 22.63 18.55
N VAL A 5 -9.44 21.68 18.44
CA VAL A 5 -10.11 21.35 17.16
C VAL A 5 -10.95 22.49 16.58
N ASN A 6 -11.27 23.52 17.39
CA ASN A 6 -12.09 24.66 16.97
C ASN A 6 -11.26 25.93 16.71
N CYS A 7 -10.38 26.31 17.64
CA CYS A 7 -9.63 27.58 17.54
C CYS A 7 -8.13 27.41 17.24
N GLY A 8 -7.61 26.18 17.17
CA GLY A 8 -6.20 25.93 16.87
C GLY A 8 -5.20 26.32 17.97
N ASN A 9 -5.66 26.88 19.10
CA ASN A 9 -4.78 27.21 20.22
C ASN A 9 -4.20 25.95 20.86
N GLN A 10 -2.92 26.01 21.23
CA GLN A 10 -2.22 24.92 21.89
C GLN A 10 -2.71 24.76 23.33
N HIS A 11 -2.86 23.51 23.76
CA HIS A 11 -3.23 23.17 25.12
C HIS A 11 -2.50 21.91 25.60
N HIS A 12 -2.46 21.71 26.91
CA HIS A 12 -1.93 20.50 27.52
C HIS A 12 -2.81 19.29 27.18
N ASP A 13 -2.23 18.11 27.20
CA ASP A 13 -2.97 16.87 26.97
C ASP A 13 -3.99 16.64 28.10
N GLY A 14 -5.14 16.02 27.79
CA GLY A 14 -6.17 15.68 28.78
C GLY A 14 -7.12 16.81 29.20
N VAL A 15 -7.01 18.02 28.63
CA VAL A 15 -7.99 19.09 28.91
C VAL A 15 -9.36 18.74 28.33
N ARG A 16 -10.43 18.92 29.10
CA ARG A 16 -11.81 18.68 28.63
C ARG A 16 -12.40 19.86 27.89
N PHE A 17 -11.91 21.08 28.14
CA PHE A 17 -12.38 22.31 27.51
C PHE A 17 -11.20 23.18 27.09
N CYS A 18 -11.33 23.86 25.96
CA CYS A 18 -10.34 24.82 25.52
C CYS A 18 -10.40 26.08 26.41
N ARG A 19 -9.27 26.49 26.98
CA ARG A 19 -9.17 27.71 27.80
C ARG A 19 -9.38 29.00 27.00
N PHE A 20 -9.25 28.95 25.68
CA PHE A 20 -9.36 30.12 24.80
C PHE A 20 -10.75 30.30 24.21
N CYS A 21 -11.37 29.22 23.67
CA CYS A 21 -12.67 29.30 23.00
C CYS A 21 -13.81 28.57 23.72
N GLY A 22 -13.54 27.93 24.87
CA GLY A 22 -14.55 27.21 25.67
C GLY A 22 -15.04 25.88 25.06
N THR A 23 -14.65 25.55 23.83
CA THR A 23 -15.10 24.32 23.16
C THR A 23 -14.62 23.07 23.89
N GLN A 24 -15.53 22.13 24.09
CA GLN A 24 -15.22 20.81 24.65
C GLN A 24 -14.25 20.07 23.72
N GLN A 25 -13.15 19.59 24.28
CA GLN A 25 -12.19 18.76 23.56
C GLN A 25 -12.64 17.30 23.58
N PRO A 26 -12.34 16.54 22.51
CA PRO A 26 -12.65 15.11 22.46
C PRO A 26 -12.00 14.38 23.63
N SER A 27 -12.70 13.39 24.18
CA SER A 27 -12.20 12.60 25.30
C SER A 27 -10.95 11.81 24.92
N GLU A 28 -10.12 11.51 25.91
CA GLU A 28 -8.90 10.72 25.70
C GLU A 28 -9.20 9.32 25.14
N GLN A 29 -10.32 8.72 25.57
CA GLN A 29 -10.79 7.44 25.05
C GLN A 29 -11.13 7.50 23.55
N LEU A 30 -11.79 8.57 23.10
CA LEU A 30 -12.09 8.76 21.68
C LEU A 30 -10.79 8.95 20.88
N LEU A 31 -9.87 9.77 21.39
CA LEU A 31 -8.57 9.99 20.75
C LEU A 31 -7.76 8.70 20.66
N ALA A 32 -7.77 7.86 21.70
CA ALA A 32 -7.10 6.56 21.71
C ALA A 32 -7.68 5.62 20.64
N ARG A 33 -9.02 5.53 20.53
CA ARG A 33 -9.67 4.74 19.48
C ARG A 33 -9.29 5.24 18.09
N LEU A 34 -9.39 6.54 17.85
CA LEU A 34 -9.04 7.15 16.56
C LEU A 34 -7.58 6.87 16.17
N ARG A 35 -6.64 6.88 17.12
CA ARG A 35 -5.25 6.50 16.87
C ARG A 35 -5.12 5.05 16.46
N SER A 36 -5.73 4.13 17.21
CA SER A 36 -5.70 2.69 16.87
C SER A 36 -6.33 2.39 15.51
N GLU A 37 -7.40 3.11 15.15
CA GLU A 37 -8.06 2.97 13.86
C GLU A 37 -7.17 3.51 12.72
N ALA A 38 -6.55 4.68 12.92
CA ALA A 38 -5.63 5.24 11.95
C ALA A 38 -4.40 4.34 11.72
N GLU A 39 -3.90 3.67 12.76
CA GLU A 39 -2.82 2.68 12.65
C GLU A 39 -3.26 1.45 11.85
N GLN A 40 -4.44 0.90 12.13
CA GLN A 40 -4.99 -0.23 11.38
C GLN A 40 -5.17 0.10 9.89
N ILE A 41 -5.70 1.28 9.58
CA ILE A 41 -5.88 1.74 8.20
C ILE A 41 -4.52 1.85 7.48
N ARG A 42 -3.49 2.36 8.16
CA ARG A 42 -2.13 2.45 7.58
C ARG A 42 -1.57 1.06 7.25
N LEU A 43 -1.71 0.11 8.17
CA LEU A 43 -1.23 -1.26 7.99
C LEU A 43 -1.99 -1.96 6.85
N LEU A 44 -3.32 -1.84 6.83
CA LEU A 44 -4.15 -2.42 5.76
C LEU A 44 -3.76 -1.85 4.39
N ARG A 45 -3.54 -0.54 4.30
CA ARG A 45 -3.12 0.10 3.05
C ARG A 45 -1.74 -0.38 2.59
N MET A 46 -0.81 -0.55 3.53
CA MET A 46 0.53 -1.09 3.25
C MET A 46 0.46 -2.53 2.74
N GLN A 47 -0.37 -3.38 3.36
CA GLN A 47 -0.59 -4.75 2.94
C GLN A 47 -1.22 -4.82 1.54
N MET A 48 -2.24 -4.00 1.27
CA MET A 48 -2.85 -3.95 -0.06
C MET A 48 -1.86 -3.53 -1.14
N GLN A 49 -0.99 -2.55 -0.86
CA GLN A 49 0.05 -2.13 -1.79
C GLN A 49 1.06 -3.25 -2.06
N GLN A 50 1.42 -4.02 -1.03
CA GLN A 50 2.32 -5.16 -1.18
C GLN A 50 1.69 -6.30 -1.99
N ASN A 51 0.41 -6.62 -1.75
CA ASN A 51 -0.31 -7.65 -2.51
C ASN A 51 -0.41 -7.27 -3.99
N GLN A 52 -0.79 -6.02 -4.29
CA GLN A 52 -0.87 -5.54 -5.66
C GLN A 52 0.48 -5.60 -6.39
N MET A 53 1.59 -5.33 -5.70
CA MET A 53 2.93 -5.42 -6.29
C MET A 53 3.32 -6.88 -6.57
N GLN A 54 2.96 -7.80 -5.67
CA GLN A 54 3.21 -9.24 -5.85
C GLN A 54 2.42 -9.81 -7.02
N ASP A 55 1.14 -9.46 -7.16
CA ASP A 55 0.28 -9.87 -8.27
C ASP A 55 0.83 -9.38 -9.62
N ASN A 56 1.25 -8.11 -9.71
CA ASN A 56 1.83 -7.55 -10.92
C ASN A 56 3.18 -8.19 -11.28
N ALA A 57 4.03 -8.44 -10.27
CA ALA A 57 5.31 -9.11 -10.46
C ALA A 57 5.12 -10.53 -11.01
N TYR A 58 4.14 -11.26 -10.49
CA TYR A 58 3.80 -12.61 -10.96
C TYR A 58 3.31 -12.59 -12.41
N ALA A 59 2.35 -11.71 -12.74
CA ALA A 59 1.83 -11.58 -14.11
C ALA A 59 2.91 -11.20 -15.13
N ARG A 60 3.86 -10.32 -14.76
CA ARG A 60 5.03 -9.99 -15.60
C ARG A 60 5.93 -11.20 -15.84
N LEU A 61 6.17 -12.00 -14.80
CA LEU A 61 7.01 -13.18 -14.89
C LEU A 61 6.39 -14.24 -15.83
N GLU A 62 5.07 -14.43 -15.73
CA GLU A 62 4.32 -15.35 -16.60
C GLU A 62 4.36 -14.92 -18.08
N ALA A 63 4.14 -13.63 -18.34
CA ALA A 63 4.23 -13.09 -19.70
C ALA A 63 5.63 -13.28 -20.29
N MET A 64 6.68 -13.06 -19.49
CA MET A 64 8.07 -13.31 -19.90
C MET A 64 8.30 -14.78 -20.22
N ARG A 65 7.76 -15.70 -19.41
CA ARG A 65 7.90 -17.15 -19.62
C ARG A 65 7.27 -17.58 -20.94
N GLN A 66 6.07 -17.10 -21.24
CA GLN A 66 5.39 -17.39 -22.51
C GLN A 66 6.16 -16.87 -23.72
N GLN A 67 6.75 -15.67 -23.61
CA GLN A 67 7.55 -15.08 -24.68
C GLN A 67 8.82 -15.88 -24.96
N ALA A 68 9.50 -16.35 -23.91
CA ALA A 68 10.68 -17.22 -24.03
C ALA A 68 10.32 -18.57 -24.68
N GLU A 69 9.19 -19.17 -24.29
CA GLU A 69 8.72 -20.43 -24.87
C GLU A 69 8.36 -20.28 -26.36
N ALA A 70 7.67 -19.20 -26.73
CA ALA A 70 7.35 -18.90 -28.12
C ALA A 70 8.62 -18.71 -28.97
N ALA A 71 9.62 -17.99 -28.46
CA ALA A 71 10.91 -17.83 -29.13
C ALA A 71 11.66 -19.16 -29.31
N ALA A 72 11.65 -20.02 -28.29
CA ALA A 72 12.26 -21.35 -28.36
C ALA A 72 11.59 -22.24 -29.42
N ARG A 73 10.25 -22.18 -29.54
CA ARG A 73 9.50 -22.92 -30.58
C ARG A 73 9.87 -22.46 -31.99
N LEU A 74 9.98 -21.15 -32.21
CA LEU A 74 10.40 -20.59 -33.50
C LEU A 74 11.82 -21.02 -33.88
N ASN A 75 12.75 -20.96 -32.92
CA ASN A 75 14.13 -21.38 -33.14
C ASN A 75 14.24 -22.88 -33.48
N ASN A 76 13.49 -23.73 -32.77
CA ASN A 76 13.45 -25.17 -33.04
C ASN A 76 12.85 -25.48 -34.43
N GLN A 77 11.78 -24.78 -34.82
CA GLN A 77 11.20 -24.92 -36.16
C GLN A 77 12.19 -24.51 -37.26
N GLN A 78 12.95 -23.42 -37.05
CA GLN A 78 13.96 -22.97 -38.01
C GLN A 78 15.11 -23.97 -38.15
N ASN A 79 15.54 -24.59 -37.04
CA ASN A 79 16.57 -25.61 -37.03
C ASN A 79 16.10 -26.91 -37.73
N GLN A 80 14.84 -27.32 -37.54
CA GLN A 80 14.27 -28.44 -38.29
C GLN A 80 14.20 -28.21 -39.81
N ASN A 81 14.08 -26.95 -40.24
CA ASN A 81 14.01 -26.61 -41.65
C ASN A 81 15.38 -26.49 -42.34
N TYR A 82 16.49 -26.71 -41.61
CA TYR A 82 17.83 -26.74 -42.20
C TYR A 82 18.23 -28.20 -42.45
N PRO A 83 18.23 -28.69 -43.70
CA PRO A 83 18.69 -30.05 -43.97
C PRO A 83 20.19 -30.15 -43.63
N PRO A 84 20.65 -31.26 -43.02
CA PRO A 84 22.06 -31.46 -42.76
C PRO A 84 22.81 -31.44 -44.10
N ARG A 85 23.76 -30.52 -44.21
CA ARG A 85 24.64 -30.40 -45.38
C ARG A 85 25.74 -31.45 -45.23
N TRP A 86 25.57 -32.57 -45.91
CA TRP A 86 26.64 -33.52 -46.22
C TRP A 86 27.28 -33.12 -47.54
#